data_AF-A0A1F6ARW3-F1
#
_entry.id   AF-A0A1F6ARW3-F1
#
_cell.length_a   1.000
_cell.length_b   1.000
_cell.length_c   1.000
_cell.angle_alpha   90.00
_cell.angle_beta   90.00
_cell.angle_gamma   90.00
#
_symmetry.space_group_name_H-M   'P 1'
#
loop_
_entity.id
_entity.type
_entity.pdbx_description
1 polymer ?
#
loop_
_entity_poly.entity_id
_entity_poly.type
_entity_poly.pdbx_seq_one_letter_code
_entity_poly.pdbx_strand_id
1 'polypeptide(L)'
;MFRIEQPEIFGFNSQEQVTARSLIDRVSLYIQNCPEVFSSKNTSLALLTKIKNTGIFSRLDEIEARREHFPLSHAMMVTYFTANVSRQINALSLDRLGCFIVDEPLLVTSALLHDIGKVINDEDIERLGLKGIDLKPYTACFPLTASSTLIESNDILKTIALILSFGEDYSPFAKTTAHSIYHLVYEKDIPFERLLLMLADFSVVNRDPTVDSQMWPRAGIVSSLVERVDLVMSRYPGAKEEYLKFYFILEAIKSNLERAGVRFPPYTDEPDFELDREKIHFAAFNKLLNILSVQRISIPQA
;
A
#
# COMPACT_ATOMS: atom_id res chain seq x y z
N MET A 1 26.96 -4.41 12.70
CA MET A 1 26.50 -3.93 11.38
C MET A 1 25.36 -4.84 10.95
N PHE A 2 24.12 -4.55 11.35
CA PHE A 2 22.98 -5.39 11.00
C PHE A 2 22.37 -4.86 9.70
N ARG A 3 22.73 -5.47 8.57
CA ARG A 3 21.89 -5.44 7.37
C ARG A 3 20.63 -6.20 7.75
N ILE A 4 19.47 -5.56 7.65
CA ILE A 4 18.24 -6.32 7.47
C ILE A 4 18.48 -7.10 6.17
N GLU A 5 18.56 -8.43 6.26
CA GLU A 5 18.45 -9.25 5.07
C GLU A 5 17.11 -8.85 4.45
N GLN A 6 17.18 -8.14 3.33
CA GLN A 6 15.99 -7.75 2.60
C GLN A 6 15.22 -9.05 2.40
N PRO A 7 13.96 -9.16 2.85
CA PRO A 7 13.21 -10.38 2.63
C PRO A 7 13.33 -10.73 1.14
N GLU A 8 13.25 -12.01 0.78
CA GLU A 8 13.10 -12.40 -0.62
C GLU A 8 11.70 -11.96 -1.08
N ILE A 9 11.52 -10.64 -1.20
CA ILE A 9 10.25 -9.91 -1.18
C ILE A 9 9.35 -10.32 -2.36
N PHE A 10 9.95 -10.88 -3.40
CA PHE A 10 9.29 -11.11 -4.68
C PHE A 10 9.56 -12.50 -5.27
N GLY A 11 10.14 -13.42 -4.50
CA GLY A 11 10.46 -14.77 -5.00
C GLY A 11 11.55 -14.80 -6.08
N PHE A 12 12.33 -13.72 -6.21
CA PHE A 12 13.48 -13.66 -7.12
C PHE A 12 14.61 -14.54 -6.62
N ASN A 13 15.27 -15.24 -7.54
CA ASN A 13 16.50 -15.93 -7.19
C ASN A 13 17.62 -14.91 -6.84
N SER A 14 18.64 -15.36 -6.12
CA SER A 14 19.73 -14.50 -5.64
C SER A 14 20.44 -13.75 -6.77
N GLN A 15 20.45 -14.27 -8.00
CA GLN A 15 21.08 -13.64 -9.16
C GLN A 15 20.26 -12.43 -9.67
N GLU A 16 18.94 -12.53 -9.70
CA GLU A 16 18.01 -11.46 -10.09
C GLU A 16 17.98 -10.32 -9.06
N GLN A 17 18.13 -10.65 -7.78
CA GLN A 17 18.25 -9.66 -6.71
C GLN A 17 19.57 -8.88 -6.78
N VAL A 18 20.64 -9.50 -7.28
CA VAL A 18 21.98 -8.90 -7.45
C VAL A 18 22.03 -7.95 -8.66
N THR A 19 21.27 -8.22 -9.72
CA THR A 19 21.20 -7.33 -10.91
C THR A 19 20.30 -6.12 -10.72
N ALA A 20 19.24 -6.21 -9.92
CA ALA A 20 18.37 -5.09 -9.61
C ALA A 20 18.99 -4.14 -8.56
N ARG A 21 19.46 -2.97 -9.02
CA ARG A 21 20.25 -2.02 -8.21
C ARG A 21 19.43 -1.17 -7.23
N SER A 22 18.14 -0.95 -7.51
CA SER A 22 17.22 -0.16 -6.67
C SER A 22 15.91 -0.89 -6.40
N LEU A 23 15.15 -0.46 -5.39
CA LEU A 23 13.83 -1.03 -5.09
C LEU A 23 12.84 -0.85 -6.25
N ILE A 24 12.87 0.30 -6.92
CA ILE A 24 12.08 0.53 -8.15
C ILE A 24 12.43 -0.52 -9.22
N ASP A 25 13.70 -0.88 -9.39
CA ASP A 25 14.10 -1.87 -10.39
C ASP A 25 13.57 -3.27 -10.03
N ARG A 26 13.56 -3.62 -8.74
CA ARG A 26 13.00 -4.89 -8.26
C ARG A 26 11.50 -4.97 -8.47
N VAL A 27 10.77 -3.91 -8.14
CA VAL A 27 9.32 -3.85 -8.39
C VAL A 27 9.02 -3.82 -9.89
N SER A 28 9.86 -3.15 -10.69
CA SER A 28 9.72 -3.17 -12.15
C SER A 28 9.90 -4.58 -12.71
N LEU A 29 10.93 -5.30 -12.28
CA LEU A 29 11.15 -6.70 -12.65
C LEU A 29 9.98 -7.58 -12.20
N TYR A 30 9.41 -7.30 -11.02
CA TYR A 30 8.26 -8.04 -10.50
C TYR A 30 7.06 -7.88 -11.43
N ILE A 31 6.74 -6.63 -11.76
CA ILE A 31 5.62 -6.29 -12.65
C ILE A 31 5.83 -6.83 -14.06
N GLN A 32 7.07 -6.84 -14.57
CA GLN A 32 7.39 -7.45 -15.87
C GLN A 32 7.02 -8.94 -15.91
N ASN A 33 7.11 -9.64 -14.78
CA ASN A 33 6.76 -11.06 -14.66
C ASN A 33 5.29 -11.31 -14.33
N CYS A 34 4.50 -10.27 -14.06
CA CYS A 34 3.05 -10.43 -13.91
C CYS A 34 2.40 -10.81 -15.27
N PRO A 35 1.34 -11.63 -15.27
CA PRO A 35 0.54 -11.94 -16.46
C PRO A 35 0.11 -10.70 -17.27
N GLU A 36 0.13 -10.81 -18.60
CA GLU A 36 -0.27 -9.72 -19.53
C GLU A 36 -1.75 -9.32 -19.43
N VAL A 37 -2.57 -10.14 -18.77
CA VAL A 37 -4.00 -9.85 -18.54
C VAL A 37 -4.23 -8.63 -17.64
N PHE A 38 -3.21 -8.21 -16.87
CA PHE A 38 -3.30 -7.03 -16.03
C PHE A 38 -3.16 -5.74 -16.85
N SER A 39 -4.27 -5.04 -17.03
CA SER A 39 -4.34 -3.81 -17.81
C SER A 39 -3.37 -2.72 -17.35
N SER A 40 -3.06 -2.66 -16.05
CA SER A 40 -2.16 -1.66 -15.49
C SER A 40 -0.67 -1.99 -15.69
N LYS A 41 -0.30 -3.20 -16.14
CA LYS A 41 1.11 -3.66 -16.21
C LYS A 41 2.03 -2.65 -16.92
N ASN A 42 1.67 -2.25 -18.15
CA ASN A 42 2.49 -1.32 -18.93
C ASN A 42 2.48 0.09 -18.33
N THR A 43 1.34 0.52 -17.83
CA THR A 43 1.15 1.83 -17.18
C THR A 43 1.98 1.93 -15.90
N SER A 44 2.06 0.86 -15.11
CA SER A 44 2.91 0.73 -13.92
C SER A 44 4.39 0.86 -14.27
N LEU A 45 4.88 0.12 -15.27
CA LEU A 45 6.28 0.20 -15.71
C LEU A 45 6.64 1.60 -16.22
N ALA A 46 5.72 2.22 -16.96
CA ALA A 46 5.89 3.59 -17.44
C ALA A 46 5.93 4.59 -16.26
N LEU A 47 5.04 4.44 -15.27
CA LEU A 47 5.01 5.30 -14.08
C LEU A 47 6.31 5.16 -13.27
N LEU A 48 6.75 3.93 -12.98
CA LEU A 48 7.98 3.66 -12.25
C LEU A 48 9.20 4.27 -12.97
N THR A 49 9.25 4.19 -14.30
CA THR A 49 10.29 4.84 -15.11
C THR A 49 10.26 6.36 -14.97
N LYS A 50 9.06 6.98 -15.05
CA LYS A 50 8.91 8.43 -14.88
C LYS A 50 9.34 8.88 -13.48
N ILE A 51 8.89 8.18 -12.43
CA ILE A 51 9.28 8.44 -11.04
C ILE A 51 10.78 8.32 -10.87
N LYS A 52 11.40 7.26 -11.38
CA LYS A 52 12.85 7.07 -11.34
C LYS A 52 13.60 8.25 -11.96
N ASN A 53 13.14 8.73 -13.11
CA ASN A 53 13.76 9.84 -13.82
C ASN A 53 13.64 11.19 -13.11
N THR A 54 12.75 11.32 -12.11
CA THR A 54 12.69 12.55 -11.30
C THR A 54 13.83 12.67 -10.28
N GLY A 55 14.50 11.55 -9.94
CA GLY A 55 15.45 11.49 -8.83
C GLY A 55 14.82 11.57 -7.44
N ILE A 56 13.50 11.74 -7.32
CA ILE A 56 12.81 11.86 -6.03
C ILE A 56 12.94 10.56 -5.23
N PHE A 57 12.74 9.41 -5.90
CA PHE A 57 12.74 8.12 -5.24
C PHE A 57 14.10 7.76 -4.63
N SER A 58 15.22 8.11 -5.28
CA SER A 58 16.56 7.85 -4.73
C SER A 58 16.83 8.61 -3.43
N ARG A 59 16.08 9.68 -3.14
CA ARG A 59 16.20 10.38 -1.84
C ARG A 59 15.59 9.60 -0.68
N LEU A 60 14.65 8.67 -0.95
CA LEU A 60 14.22 7.71 0.07
C LEU A 60 15.38 6.82 0.50
N ASP A 61 16.20 6.35 -0.46
CA ASP A 61 17.42 5.57 -0.17
C ASP A 61 18.43 6.39 0.65
N GLU A 62 18.59 7.68 0.35
CA GLU A 62 19.50 8.55 1.09
C GLU A 62 19.05 8.79 2.54
N ILE A 63 17.75 9.02 2.77
CA ILE A 63 17.20 9.21 4.11
C ILE A 63 17.32 7.92 4.93
N GLU A 64 17.01 6.78 4.32
CA GLU A 64 17.20 5.46 4.91
C GLU A 64 18.67 5.22 5.31
N ALA A 65 19.62 5.63 4.47
CA ALA A 65 21.05 5.51 4.74
C ALA A 65 21.54 6.42 5.89
N ARG A 66 20.94 7.60 6.05
CA ARG A 66 21.23 8.54 7.15
C ARG A 66 20.66 8.08 8.50
N ARG A 67 19.74 7.11 8.50
CA ARG A 67 19.10 6.53 9.71
C ARG A 67 18.32 7.53 10.57
N GLU A 68 17.93 8.66 9.99
CA GLU A 68 17.12 9.68 10.66
C GLU A 68 15.64 9.25 10.65
N HIS A 69 15.19 8.68 9.53
CA HIS A 69 13.87 8.10 9.31
C HIS A 69 13.92 6.96 8.29
N PHE A 70 12.94 6.05 8.32
CA PHE A 70 12.92 4.83 7.50
C PHE A 70 11.66 4.69 6.62
N PRO A 71 11.32 5.70 5.80
CA PRO A 71 10.15 5.63 4.91
C PRO A 71 10.32 4.58 3.80
N LEU A 72 11.56 4.28 3.39
CA LEU A 72 11.81 3.25 2.39
C LEU A 72 11.54 1.86 2.95
N SER A 73 12.05 1.53 4.14
CA SER A 73 11.77 0.26 4.80
C SER A 73 10.27 0.04 5.03
N HIS A 74 9.54 1.09 5.40
CA HIS A 74 8.08 1.03 5.54
C HIS A 74 7.39 0.74 4.19
N ALA A 75 7.70 1.52 3.16
CA ALA A 75 7.19 1.30 1.80
C ALA A 75 7.49 -0.12 1.28
N MET A 76 8.68 -0.65 1.55
CA MET A 76 9.06 -2.02 1.20
C MET A 76 8.17 -3.06 1.87
N MET A 77 7.95 -2.96 3.18
CA MET A 77 7.13 -3.93 3.92
C MET A 77 5.66 -3.88 3.49
N VAL A 78 5.11 -2.69 3.27
CA VAL A 78 3.75 -2.51 2.75
C VAL A 78 3.64 -3.10 1.32
N THR A 79 4.63 -2.86 0.47
CA THR A 79 4.69 -3.44 -0.89
C THR A 79 4.77 -4.97 -0.84
N TYR A 80 5.57 -5.52 0.07
CA TYR A 80 5.67 -6.96 0.29
C TYR A 80 4.33 -7.57 0.71
N PHE A 81 3.64 -6.96 1.68
CA PHE A 81 2.36 -7.44 2.20
C PHE A 81 1.30 -7.44 1.13
N THR A 82 1.16 -6.30 0.44
CA THR A 82 0.17 -6.15 -0.63
C THR A 82 0.42 -7.15 -1.76
N ALA A 83 1.68 -7.38 -2.18
CA ALA A 83 2.02 -8.38 -3.20
C ALA A 83 1.68 -9.82 -2.78
N ASN A 84 1.96 -10.22 -1.54
CA ASN A 84 1.64 -11.59 -1.11
C ASN A 84 0.13 -11.82 -0.97
N VAL A 85 -0.58 -10.81 -0.50
CA VAL A 85 -2.04 -10.86 -0.33
C VAL A 85 -2.72 -10.85 -1.69
N SER A 86 -2.27 -10.03 -2.65
CA SER A 86 -2.78 -10.05 -4.02
C SER A 86 -2.59 -11.40 -4.67
N ARG A 87 -1.41 -12.02 -4.56
CA ARG A 87 -1.17 -13.37 -5.11
C ARG A 87 -2.09 -14.43 -4.51
N GLN A 88 -2.26 -14.44 -3.19
CA GLN A 88 -3.14 -15.39 -2.52
C GLN A 88 -4.60 -15.22 -2.97
N ILE A 89 -5.09 -13.97 -3.03
CA ILE A 89 -6.43 -13.66 -3.50
C ILE A 89 -6.61 -14.06 -4.96
N ASN A 90 -5.65 -13.72 -5.82
CA ASN A 90 -5.70 -14.05 -7.24
C ASN A 90 -5.59 -15.55 -7.51
N ALA A 91 -4.80 -16.29 -6.73
CA ALA A 91 -4.75 -17.76 -6.82
C ALA A 91 -6.11 -18.38 -6.45
N LEU A 92 -6.74 -17.92 -5.38
CA LEU A 92 -8.08 -18.34 -4.99
C LEU A 92 -9.12 -17.95 -6.03
N SER A 93 -9.05 -16.73 -6.58
CA SER A 93 -10.02 -16.28 -7.58
C SER A 93 -9.85 -17.00 -8.92
N LEU A 94 -8.63 -17.35 -9.32
CA LEU A 94 -8.40 -18.18 -10.50
C LEU A 94 -8.98 -19.58 -10.32
N ASP A 95 -8.70 -20.23 -9.19
CA ASP A 95 -9.23 -21.56 -8.87
C ASP A 95 -10.77 -21.59 -8.88
N ARG A 96 -11.40 -20.52 -8.39
CA ARG A 96 -12.85 -20.48 -8.15
C ARG A 96 -13.68 -19.80 -9.23
N LEU A 97 -13.13 -18.78 -9.87
CA LEU A 97 -13.82 -17.90 -10.81
C LEU A 97 -13.18 -17.91 -12.21
N GLY A 98 -11.97 -18.48 -12.36
CA GLY A 98 -11.25 -18.49 -13.62
C GLY A 98 -10.72 -17.11 -14.04
N CYS A 99 -10.63 -16.15 -13.11
CA CYS A 99 -10.13 -14.81 -13.40
C CYS A 99 -9.34 -14.20 -12.22
N PHE A 100 -8.55 -13.18 -12.54
CA PHE A 100 -7.90 -12.31 -11.56
C PHE A 100 -8.89 -11.23 -11.10
N ILE A 101 -8.90 -10.93 -9.80
CA ILE A 101 -9.80 -9.92 -9.22
C ILE A 101 -9.05 -8.77 -8.52
N VAL A 102 -7.74 -8.90 -8.35
CA VAL A 102 -6.86 -7.83 -7.86
C VAL A 102 -5.91 -7.46 -8.98
N ASP A 103 -5.93 -6.20 -9.41
CA ASP A 103 -4.92 -5.67 -10.32
C ASP A 103 -3.59 -5.50 -9.57
N GLU A 104 -2.78 -6.55 -9.63
CA GLU A 104 -1.55 -6.67 -8.85
C GLU A 104 -0.49 -5.62 -9.23
N PRO A 105 -0.18 -5.36 -10.51
CA PRO A 105 0.72 -4.28 -10.88
C PRO A 105 0.26 -2.90 -10.40
N LEU A 106 -1.05 -2.62 -10.38
CA LEU A 106 -1.61 -1.37 -9.86
C LEU A 106 -1.34 -1.25 -8.35
N LEU A 107 -1.70 -2.29 -7.60
CA LEU A 107 -1.58 -2.32 -6.15
C LEU A 107 -0.12 -2.22 -5.71
N VAL A 108 0.77 -3.04 -6.28
CA VAL A 108 2.19 -3.08 -5.89
C VAL A 108 2.90 -1.77 -6.23
N THR A 109 2.60 -1.15 -7.38
CA THR A 109 3.16 0.16 -7.73
C THR A 109 2.67 1.25 -6.77
N SER A 110 1.38 1.25 -6.45
CA SER A 110 0.80 2.23 -5.51
C SER A 110 1.38 2.05 -4.11
N ALA A 111 1.55 0.80 -3.65
CA ALA A 111 2.16 0.46 -2.38
C ALA A 111 3.64 0.91 -2.31
N LEU A 112 4.39 0.80 -3.41
CA LEU A 112 5.77 1.28 -3.44
C LEU A 112 5.84 2.81 -3.29
N LEU A 113 4.95 3.51 -3.97
CA LEU A 113 4.99 4.97 -4.06
C LEU A 113 4.33 5.66 -2.87
N HIS A 114 3.57 4.95 -2.04
CA HIS A 114 2.66 5.57 -1.07
C HIS A 114 3.32 6.57 -0.12
N ASP A 115 4.58 6.31 0.24
CA ASP A 115 5.36 7.10 1.18
C ASP A 115 6.31 8.11 0.50
N ILE A 116 6.34 8.19 -0.84
CA ILE A 116 7.28 9.04 -1.59
C ILE A 116 7.10 10.54 -1.29
N GLY A 117 5.89 10.96 -0.93
CA GLY A 117 5.60 12.35 -0.57
C GLY A 117 6.42 12.89 0.59
N LYS A 118 6.91 12.01 1.49
CA LYS A 118 7.77 12.37 2.62
C LYS A 118 9.09 13.02 2.20
N VAL A 119 9.52 12.78 0.97
CA VAL A 119 10.79 13.32 0.45
C VAL A 119 10.60 14.44 -0.56
N ILE A 120 9.36 14.80 -0.89
CA ILE A 120 9.05 15.88 -1.83
C ILE A 120 9.10 17.21 -1.09
N ASN A 121 9.99 18.09 -1.54
CA ASN A 121 10.22 19.42 -0.97
C ASN A 121 9.60 20.53 -1.85
N ASP A 122 9.71 21.78 -1.40
CA ASP A 122 9.14 22.92 -2.11
C ASP A 122 9.74 23.12 -3.51
N GLU A 123 11.03 22.86 -3.69
CA GLU A 123 11.69 22.92 -5.00
C GLU A 123 11.09 21.90 -5.97
N ASP A 124 10.78 20.68 -5.52
CA ASP A 124 10.08 19.70 -6.35
C ASP A 124 8.65 20.11 -6.67
N ILE A 125 7.94 20.67 -5.69
CA ILE A 125 6.56 21.15 -5.85
C ILE A 125 6.51 22.20 -6.95
N GLU A 126 7.45 23.14 -6.96
CA GLU A 126 7.56 24.18 -7.98
C GLU A 126 8.02 23.61 -9.32
N ARG A 127 9.13 22.86 -9.33
CA ARG A 127 9.75 22.29 -10.54
C ARG A 127 8.82 21.36 -11.31
N LEU A 128 7.99 20.60 -10.59
CA LEU A 128 7.03 19.66 -11.18
C LEU A 128 5.61 20.24 -11.31
N GLY A 129 5.39 21.50 -10.91
CA GLY A 129 4.10 22.17 -11.03
C GLY A 129 2.99 21.53 -10.18
N LEU A 130 3.32 20.91 -9.04
CA LEU A 130 2.38 20.09 -8.26
C LEU A 130 1.22 20.91 -7.67
N LYS A 131 1.42 22.21 -7.44
CA LYS A 131 0.37 23.15 -6.98
C LYS A 131 -0.76 23.34 -8.00
N GLY A 132 -0.50 23.07 -9.29
CA GLY A 132 -1.49 23.20 -10.36
C GLY A 132 -2.42 22.01 -10.51
N ILE A 133 -2.18 20.91 -9.79
CA ILE A 133 -2.97 19.68 -9.89
C ILE A 133 -4.27 19.82 -9.10
N ASP A 134 -5.41 19.48 -9.72
CA ASP A 134 -6.70 19.43 -9.02
C ASP A 134 -6.78 18.20 -8.10
N LEU A 135 -6.59 18.45 -6.81
CA LEU A 135 -6.66 17.42 -5.78
C LEU A 135 -8.06 17.30 -5.13
N LYS A 136 -9.04 18.12 -5.51
CA LYS A 136 -10.39 18.09 -4.92
C LYS A 136 -11.03 16.69 -4.92
N PRO A 137 -10.90 15.87 -5.98
CA PRO A 137 -11.46 14.52 -5.97
C PRO A 137 -10.88 13.62 -4.87
N TYR A 138 -9.66 13.92 -4.40
CA TYR A 138 -8.92 13.15 -3.40
C TYR A 138 -8.97 13.79 -2.01
N THR A 139 -9.50 15.01 -1.88
CA THR A 139 -9.61 15.71 -0.59
C THR A 139 -11.04 15.91 -0.11
N ALA A 140 -12.05 15.54 -0.91
CA ALA A 140 -13.47 15.79 -0.63
C ALA A 140 -13.98 15.26 0.72
N CYS A 141 -13.34 14.23 1.26
CA CYS A 141 -13.68 13.63 2.57
C CYS A 141 -12.76 14.08 3.71
N PHE A 142 -11.72 14.87 3.43
CA PHE A 142 -10.86 15.38 4.48
C PHE A 142 -11.55 16.55 5.20
N PRO A 143 -11.57 16.57 6.54
CA PRO A 143 -12.10 17.69 7.31
C PRO A 143 -11.27 18.98 7.15
N LEU A 144 -10.18 18.95 6.38
CA LEU A 144 -9.37 20.11 6.03
C LEU A 144 -10.04 20.90 4.91
N THR A 145 -11.13 21.58 5.24
CA THR A 145 -11.58 22.73 4.45
C THR A 145 -10.50 23.82 4.50
N ALA A 146 -9.95 24.14 3.33
CA ALA A 146 -9.23 25.37 2.97
C ALA A 146 -7.78 25.57 3.47
N SER A 147 -6.80 25.35 2.59
CA SER A 147 -5.76 26.35 2.26
C SER A 147 -4.97 25.93 1.01
N SER A 148 -4.32 26.90 0.37
CA SER A 148 -3.32 26.69 -0.69
C SER A 148 -2.03 25.99 -0.21
N THR A 149 -1.90 25.71 1.09
CA THR A 149 -0.71 25.08 1.72
C THR A 149 -0.88 23.57 1.96
N LEU A 150 -2.01 22.99 1.54
CA LEU A 150 -2.38 21.61 1.87
C LEU A 150 -1.39 20.58 1.32
N ILE A 151 -0.86 20.79 0.11
CA ILE A 151 0.12 19.91 -0.51
C ILE A 151 1.48 20.00 0.20
N GLU A 152 1.88 21.16 0.70
CA GLU A 152 3.17 21.35 1.38
C GLU A 152 3.21 20.58 2.71
N SER A 153 2.05 20.42 3.35
CA SER A 153 1.89 19.80 4.68
C SER A 153 1.44 18.34 4.68
N ASN A 154 1.17 17.72 3.53
CA ASN A 154 0.57 16.37 3.48
C ASN A 154 1.27 15.45 2.47
N ASP A 155 1.98 14.46 3.01
CA ASP A 155 2.77 13.51 2.20
C ASP A 155 1.91 12.69 1.23
N ILE A 156 0.71 12.27 1.63
CA ILE A 156 -0.20 11.53 0.73
C ILE A 156 -0.59 12.41 -0.46
N LEU A 157 -0.90 13.69 -0.22
CA LEU A 157 -1.24 14.63 -1.29
C LEU A 157 -0.05 14.95 -2.20
N LYS A 158 1.17 15.05 -1.65
CA LYS A 158 2.39 15.18 -2.45
C LYS A 158 2.58 13.97 -3.36
N THR A 159 2.37 12.76 -2.84
CA THR A 159 2.42 11.52 -3.64
C THR A 159 1.38 11.53 -4.76
N ILE A 160 0.12 11.84 -4.45
CA ILE A 160 -0.98 11.90 -5.41
C ILE A 160 -0.68 12.93 -6.51
N ALA A 161 -0.24 14.13 -6.13
CA ALA A 161 0.09 15.20 -7.07
C ALA A 161 1.26 14.81 -7.98
N LEU A 162 2.30 14.17 -7.43
CA LEU A 162 3.42 13.67 -8.22
C LEU A 162 2.94 12.66 -9.27
N ILE A 163 2.12 11.68 -8.88
CA ILE A 163 1.57 10.67 -9.79
C ILE A 163 0.76 11.35 -10.91
N LEU A 164 -0.12 12.29 -10.55
CA LEU A 164 -0.98 13.00 -11.50
C LEU A 164 -0.23 13.98 -12.40
N SER A 165 0.93 14.50 -11.98
CA SER A 165 1.75 15.38 -12.82
C SER A 165 2.26 14.71 -14.11
N PHE A 166 2.20 13.37 -14.17
CA PHE A 166 2.58 12.62 -15.36
C PHE A 166 1.45 12.36 -16.35
N GLY A 167 0.21 12.70 -16.00
CA GLY A 167 -0.96 12.56 -16.88
C GLY A 167 -2.16 11.85 -16.21
N GLU A 168 -3.33 12.02 -16.81
CA GLU A 168 -4.60 11.44 -16.31
C GLU A 168 -4.63 9.92 -16.31
N ASP A 169 -3.86 9.27 -17.19
CA ASP A 169 -3.72 7.81 -17.26
C ASP A 169 -3.21 7.19 -15.94
N TYR A 170 -2.58 7.99 -15.07
CA TYR A 170 -2.08 7.56 -13.77
C TYR A 170 -3.09 7.76 -12.62
N SER A 171 -4.31 8.24 -12.91
CA SER A 171 -5.39 8.42 -11.94
C SER A 171 -5.70 7.16 -11.10
N PRO A 172 -5.71 5.93 -11.65
CA PRO A 172 -5.91 4.72 -10.83
C PRO A 172 -4.87 4.55 -9.71
N PHE A 173 -3.61 4.87 -9.98
CA PHE A 173 -2.52 4.81 -8.99
C PHE A 173 -2.70 5.89 -7.93
N ALA A 174 -3.06 7.10 -8.34
CA ALA A 174 -3.36 8.21 -7.44
C ALA A 174 -4.52 7.88 -6.50
N LYS A 175 -5.62 7.30 -7.03
CA LYS A 175 -6.77 6.85 -6.23
C LYS A 175 -6.40 5.75 -5.25
N THR A 176 -5.63 4.76 -5.70
CA THR A 176 -5.17 3.66 -4.84
C THR A 176 -4.26 4.17 -3.73
N THR A 177 -3.36 5.11 -4.07
CA THR A 177 -2.40 5.70 -3.13
C THR A 177 -3.05 6.69 -2.16
N ALA A 178 -4.27 7.15 -2.40
CA ALA A 178 -5.03 8.00 -1.47
C ALA A 178 -5.53 7.22 -0.24
N HIS A 179 -4.68 6.48 0.45
CA HIS A 179 -5.04 5.56 1.52
C HIS A 179 -4.99 6.29 2.88
N SER A 180 -6.03 7.05 3.23
CA SER A 180 -6.12 7.69 4.54
C SER A 180 -7.41 7.32 5.27
N ILE A 181 -7.39 7.46 6.59
CA ILE A 181 -8.52 7.22 7.49
C ILE A 181 -9.85 7.81 7.01
N TYR A 182 -9.85 9.09 6.60
CA TYR A 182 -11.05 9.78 6.17
C TYR A 182 -11.71 9.16 4.94
N HIS A 183 -10.92 8.57 4.05
CA HIS A 183 -11.45 7.90 2.88
C HIS A 183 -12.21 6.64 3.24
N LEU A 184 -11.76 5.88 4.25
CA LEU A 184 -12.48 4.68 4.66
C LEU A 184 -13.77 4.97 5.41
N VAL A 185 -13.81 6.07 6.18
CA VAL A 185 -14.96 6.42 7.02
C VAL A 185 -16.08 7.10 6.24
N TYR A 186 -15.75 7.91 5.24
CA TYR A 186 -16.71 8.80 4.58
C TYR A 186 -17.00 8.45 3.11
N GLU A 187 -16.13 7.70 2.44
CA GLU A 187 -16.32 7.31 1.04
C GLU A 187 -17.19 6.04 0.97
N LYS A 188 -18.22 6.07 0.13
CA LYS A 188 -19.18 4.96 0.02
C LYS A 188 -18.62 3.76 -0.74
N ASP A 189 -17.82 4.02 -1.77
CA ASP A 189 -17.29 3.02 -2.69
C ASP A 189 -15.77 3.15 -2.74
N ILE A 190 -15.07 2.22 -2.10
CA ILE A 190 -13.61 2.26 -2.00
C ILE A 190 -13.03 1.13 -2.86
N PRO A 191 -12.12 1.43 -3.80
CA PRO A 191 -11.47 0.42 -4.61
C PRO A 191 -10.83 -0.68 -3.75
N PHE A 192 -10.95 -1.93 -4.19
CA PHE A 192 -10.48 -3.06 -3.39
C PHE A 192 -8.96 -3.02 -3.16
N GLU A 193 -8.18 -2.66 -4.18
CA GLU A 193 -6.73 -2.46 -4.09
C GLU A 193 -6.38 -1.41 -3.02
N ARG A 194 -7.14 -0.33 -2.93
CA ARG A 194 -6.94 0.71 -1.93
C ARG A 194 -7.22 0.19 -0.52
N LEU A 195 -8.24 -0.65 -0.34
CA LEU A 195 -8.52 -1.31 0.95
C LEU A 195 -7.37 -2.25 1.36
N LEU A 196 -6.84 -3.02 0.41
CA LEU A 196 -5.68 -3.89 0.65
C LEU A 196 -4.44 -3.07 1.03
N LEU A 197 -4.20 -1.93 0.37
CA LEU A 197 -3.12 -1.02 0.72
C LEU A 197 -3.30 -0.42 2.13
N MET A 198 -4.51 0.08 2.45
CA MET A 198 -4.82 0.60 3.79
C MET A 198 -4.60 -0.45 4.87
N LEU A 199 -5.04 -1.68 4.64
CA LEU A 199 -4.86 -2.78 5.58
C LEU A 199 -3.37 -3.12 5.76
N ALA A 200 -2.61 -3.19 4.68
CA ALA A 200 -1.17 -3.46 4.73
C ALA A 200 -0.41 -2.35 5.47
N ASP A 201 -0.67 -1.08 5.15
CA ASP A 201 -0.07 0.07 5.83
C ASP A 201 -0.39 0.09 7.33
N PHE A 202 -1.66 -0.19 7.70
CA PHE A 202 -2.07 -0.24 9.10
C PHE A 202 -1.42 -1.40 9.86
N SER A 203 -1.01 -2.46 9.15
CA SER A 203 -0.40 -3.66 9.73
C SER A 203 1.11 -3.58 9.85
N VAL A 204 1.72 -2.50 9.36
CA VAL A 204 3.15 -2.22 9.50
C VAL A 204 3.33 -1.04 10.44
N VAL A 205 3.91 -1.29 11.61
CA VAL A 205 4.34 -0.25 12.54
C VAL A 205 5.74 0.23 12.25
N ASN A 206 5.90 1.53 12.38
CA ASN A 206 7.19 2.16 12.48
C ASN A 206 7.57 2.21 13.97
N ARG A 207 8.21 1.15 14.51
CA ARG A 207 8.66 1.13 15.93
C ARG A 207 9.94 0.30 16.21
N ASP A 208 10.87 0.90 16.96
CA ASP A 208 11.95 0.26 17.72
C ASP A 208 11.77 0.78 19.15
N PRO A 209 11.25 -0.05 20.06
CA PRO A 209 10.97 0.36 21.43
C PRO A 209 12.23 0.54 22.30
N THR A 210 13.43 0.27 21.76
CA THR A 210 14.70 0.30 22.51
C THR A 210 15.63 1.46 22.14
N VAL A 211 15.27 2.26 21.13
CA VAL A 211 16.09 3.38 20.64
C VAL A 211 15.53 4.68 21.20
N ASP A 212 16.41 5.43 21.88
CA ASP A 212 16.11 6.74 22.46
C ASP A 212 15.50 7.68 21.41
N SER A 213 14.49 8.42 21.85
CA SER A 213 13.37 9.02 21.11
C SER A 213 13.69 10.07 20.02
N GLN A 214 14.91 10.13 19.48
CA GLN A 214 15.34 11.11 18.48
C GLN A 214 15.51 10.56 17.05
N MET A 215 15.38 9.24 16.82
CA MET A 215 15.42 8.64 15.48
C MET A 215 14.18 7.77 15.24
N TRP A 216 13.50 7.99 14.11
CA TRP A 216 12.36 7.17 13.70
C TRP A 216 12.85 5.74 13.39
N PRO A 217 12.11 4.67 13.73
CA PRO A 217 12.65 3.29 13.73
C PRO A 217 12.33 2.37 12.52
N ARG A 218 13.01 1.20 12.49
CA ARG A 218 12.89 0.13 11.47
C ARG A 218 11.45 -0.42 11.40
N ALA A 219 10.95 -0.75 10.21
CA ALA A 219 9.59 -1.25 10.02
C ALA A 219 9.37 -2.60 10.74
N GLY A 220 8.33 -2.68 11.57
CA GLY A 220 7.90 -3.87 12.31
C GLY A 220 6.46 -4.24 11.96
N ILE A 221 6.11 -5.51 12.10
CA ILE A 221 4.75 -6.01 11.86
C ILE A 221 3.99 -5.90 13.19
N VAL A 222 2.78 -5.34 13.21
CA VAL A 222 1.96 -5.38 14.44
C VAL A 222 1.44 -6.78 14.67
N SER A 223 1.43 -7.22 15.93
CA SER A 223 0.82 -8.50 16.28
C SER A 223 -0.72 -8.42 16.17
N SER A 224 -1.27 -7.21 16.34
CA SER A 224 -2.69 -6.93 16.19
C SER A 224 -2.95 -5.51 15.71
N LEU A 225 -4.08 -5.29 15.02
CA LEU A 225 -4.50 -3.94 14.64
C LEU A 225 -4.83 -3.07 15.87
N VAL A 226 -5.03 -3.66 17.06
CA VAL A 226 -5.26 -2.94 18.34
C VAL A 226 -3.98 -2.21 18.78
N GLU A 227 -2.81 -2.83 18.67
CA GLU A 227 -1.54 -2.18 18.98
C GLU A 227 -1.32 -0.91 18.13
N ARG A 228 -1.77 -0.96 16.86
CA ARG A 228 -1.74 0.20 15.98
C ARG A 228 -2.67 1.31 16.46
N VAL A 229 -3.88 0.96 16.92
CA VAL A 229 -4.84 1.93 17.48
C VAL A 229 -4.25 2.62 18.70
N ASP A 230 -3.67 1.88 19.64
CA ASP A 230 -3.06 2.46 20.85
C ASP A 230 -1.94 3.44 20.51
N LEU A 231 -1.06 3.05 19.57
CA LEU A 231 0.02 3.91 19.09
C LEU A 231 -0.52 5.18 18.44
N VAL A 232 -1.51 5.05 17.57
CA VAL A 232 -2.11 6.18 16.85
C VAL A 232 -2.86 7.12 17.79
N MET A 233 -3.62 6.57 18.75
CA MET A 233 -4.34 7.35 19.75
C MET A 233 -3.41 8.17 20.65
N SER A 234 -2.20 7.66 20.92
CA SER A 234 -1.18 8.43 21.66
C SER A 234 -0.67 9.65 20.89
N ARG A 235 -0.69 9.59 19.54
CA ARG A 235 -0.18 10.66 18.67
C ARG A 235 -1.27 11.65 18.27
N TYR A 236 -2.51 11.20 18.11
CA TYR A 236 -3.62 11.97 17.56
C TYR A 236 -4.90 11.84 18.41
N PRO A 237 -4.92 12.38 19.64
CA PRO A 237 -6.05 12.22 20.55
C PRO A 237 -7.35 12.83 20.02
N GLY A 238 -7.27 13.87 19.18
CA GLY A 238 -8.43 14.55 18.58
C GLY A 238 -9.14 13.80 17.45
N ALA A 239 -8.55 12.73 16.91
CA ALA A 239 -9.11 11.92 15.82
C ALA A 239 -9.48 10.49 16.29
N LYS A 240 -9.62 10.30 17.61
CA LYS A 240 -9.81 8.99 18.23
C LYS A 240 -11.01 8.23 17.65
N GLU A 241 -12.13 8.91 17.48
CA GLU A 241 -13.37 8.27 17.04
C GLU A 241 -13.26 7.75 15.60
N GLU A 242 -12.68 8.55 14.70
CA GLU A 242 -12.41 8.17 13.32
C GLU A 242 -11.45 6.98 13.28
N TYR A 243 -10.41 6.96 14.12
CA TYR A 243 -9.41 5.88 14.12
C TYR A 243 -9.98 4.56 14.63
N LEU A 244 -10.91 4.61 15.59
CA LEU A 244 -11.66 3.43 16.01
C LEU A 244 -12.55 2.90 14.89
N LYS A 245 -13.28 3.77 14.17
CA LYS A 245 -14.08 3.37 13.01
C LYS A 245 -13.21 2.74 11.92
N PHE A 246 -12.08 3.37 11.61
CA PHE A 246 -11.09 2.87 10.65
C PHE A 246 -10.62 1.46 11.01
N TYR A 247 -10.23 1.26 12.27
CA TYR A 247 -9.82 -0.04 12.81
C TYR A 247 -10.89 -1.11 12.60
N PHE A 248 -12.14 -0.86 12.99
CA PHE A 248 -13.20 -1.87 12.88
C PHE A 248 -13.47 -2.28 11.44
N ILE A 249 -13.37 -1.34 10.49
CA ILE A 249 -13.55 -1.64 9.06
C ILE A 249 -12.39 -2.51 8.55
N LEU A 250 -11.14 -2.14 8.87
CA LEU A 250 -9.96 -2.91 8.46
C LEU A 250 -9.91 -4.31 9.09
N GLU A 251 -10.26 -4.44 10.37
CA GLU A 251 -10.33 -5.73 11.07
C GLU A 251 -11.40 -6.64 10.45
N ALA A 252 -12.55 -6.08 10.05
CA ALA A 252 -13.58 -6.83 9.35
C ALA A 252 -13.10 -7.33 7.98
N ILE A 253 -12.35 -6.52 7.23
CA ILE A 253 -11.76 -6.91 5.95
C ILE A 253 -10.75 -8.04 6.18
N LYS A 254 -9.81 -7.87 7.12
CA LYS A 254 -8.82 -8.90 7.50
C LYS A 254 -9.49 -10.22 7.85
N SER A 255 -10.46 -10.19 8.77
CA SER A 255 -11.21 -11.37 9.19
C SER A 255 -11.90 -12.10 8.02
N ASN A 256 -12.41 -11.36 7.03
CA ASN A 256 -13.05 -11.98 5.86
C ASN A 256 -12.02 -12.60 4.89
N LEU A 257 -10.85 -11.97 4.73
CA LEU A 257 -9.74 -12.54 3.96
C LEU A 257 -9.24 -13.83 4.60
N GLU A 258 -9.05 -13.84 5.92
CA GLU A 258 -8.61 -15.02 6.67
C GLU A 258 -9.62 -16.18 6.59
N ARG A 259 -10.92 -15.89 6.71
CA ARG A 259 -11.98 -16.89 6.47
C ARG A 259 -12.00 -17.43 5.05
N ALA A 260 -11.52 -16.67 4.07
CA ALA A 260 -11.39 -17.11 2.68
C ALA A 260 -10.10 -17.93 2.43
N GLY A 261 -9.26 -18.12 3.45
CA GLY A 261 -8.00 -18.87 3.35
C GLY A 261 -6.79 -18.00 2.99
N VAL A 262 -6.92 -16.67 2.99
CA VAL A 262 -5.79 -15.75 2.81
C VAL A 262 -5.11 -15.50 4.13
N ARG A 263 -3.80 -15.77 4.23
CA ARG A 263 -3.02 -15.50 5.44
C ARG A 263 -2.64 -14.03 5.52
N PHE A 264 -2.88 -13.41 6.69
CA PHE A 264 -2.58 -12.02 6.95
C PHE A 264 -2.19 -11.78 8.43
N PRO A 265 -0.98 -11.26 8.76
CA PRO A 265 0.12 -10.95 7.85
C PRO A 265 0.70 -12.23 7.20
N PRO A 266 1.44 -12.11 6.09
CA PRO A 266 1.96 -13.27 5.35
C PRO A 266 3.04 -14.09 6.09
N TYR A 267 3.45 -13.69 7.30
CA TYR A 267 4.45 -14.37 8.13
C TYR A 267 3.90 -14.75 9.50
N THR A 268 4.12 -16.00 9.90
CA THR A 268 4.62 -16.41 11.23
C THR A 268 5.26 -17.79 11.06
N ASP A 269 6.57 -17.89 11.28
CA ASP A 269 7.15 -19.16 11.71
C ASP A 269 6.63 -19.43 13.13
N GLU A 270 5.45 -20.05 13.23
CA GLU A 270 5.05 -20.81 14.40
C GLU A 270 4.71 -22.24 13.96
N PRO A 271 5.29 -23.27 14.60
CA PRO A 271 4.84 -24.63 14.45
C PRO A 271 3.49 -24.79 15.18
N ASP A 272 2.58 -25.51 14.54
CA ASP A 272 1.34 -26.04 15.14
C ASP A 272 0.27 -25.04 15.59
N PHE A 273 -0.34 -24.35 14.62
CA PHE A 273 -1.80 -24.21 14.65
C PHE A 273 -2.38 -25.18 13.63
N GLU A 274 -2.83 -26.36 14.09
CA GLU A 274 -3.80 -27.15 13.34
C GLU A 274 -5.05 -26.28 13.19
N LEU A 275 -5.13 -25.58 12.05
CA LEU A 275 -6.37 -25.03 11.54
C LEU A 275 -7.26 -26.22 11.27
N ASP A 276 -8.09 -26.51 12.26
CA ASP A 276 -9.08 -27.56 12.25
C ASP A 276 -9.79 -27.51 10.90
N ARG A 277 -9.78 -28.64 10.19
CA ARG A 277 -10.29 -28.78 8.83
C ARG A 277 -11.82 -28.73 8.84
N GLU A 278 -12.40 -27.64 9.30
CA GLU A 278 -13.84 -27.40 9.24
C GLU A 278 -14.16 -26.44 8.10
N LYS A 279 -14.51 -27.06 6.97
CA LYS A 279 -15.43 -26.60 5.92
C LYS A 279 -15.50 -25.07 5.70
N ILE A 280 -14.74 -24.66 4.68
CA ILE A 280 -14.87 -23.42 3.91
C ILE A 280 -16.34 -22.97 3.83
N HIS A 281 -16.71 -21.91 4.58
CA HIS A 281 -18.04 -21.32 4.48
C HIS A 281 -18.09 -20.37 3.27
N PHE A 282 -18.52 -20.92 2.13
CA PHE A 282 -18.77 -20.25 0.83
C PHE A 282 -19.64 -18.98 0.93
N ALA A 283 -20.41 -18.83 2.00
CA ALA A 283 -21.23 -17.67 2.28
C ALA A 283 -20.39 -16.42 2.66
N ALA A 284 -19.22 -16.57 3.28
CA ALA A 284 -18.41 -15.43 3.73
C ALA A 284 -17.70 -14.72 2.57
N PHE A 285 -17.20 -15.46 1.57
CA PHE A 285 -16.55 -14.88 0.38
C PHE A 285 -17.58 -14.19 -0.54
N ASN A 286 -18.73 -14.82 -0.80
CA ASN A 286 -19.82 -14.17 -1.53
C ASN A 286 -20.39 -12.95 -0.76
N LYS A 287 -20.42 -13.02 0.57
CA LYS A 287 -20.80 -11.87 1.41
C LYS A 287 -19.74 -10.77 1.39
N LEU A 288 -18.44 -11.09 1.30
CA LEU A 288 -17.37 -10.11 1.07
C LEU A 288 -17.52 -9.45 -0.30
N LEU A 289 -17.73 -10.22 -1.38
CA LEU A 289 -17.97 -9.69 -2.72
C LEU A 289 -19.25 -8.84 -2.80
N ASN A 290 -20.30 -9.20 -2.06
CA ASN A 290 -21.56 -8.45 -1.98
C ASN A 290 -21.48 -7.22 -1.05
N ILE A 291 -20.71 -7.26 0.04
CA ILE A 291 -20.48 -6.13 0.96
C ILE A 291 -19.60 -5.07 0.28
N LEU A 292 -18.61 -5.50 -0.50
CA LEU A 292 -17.66 -4.60 -1.16
C LEU A 292 -18.22 -3.94 -2.43
N SER A 293 -19.49 -4.20 -2.80
CA SER A 293 -20.15 -3.62 -3.98
C SER A 293 -19.25 -3.60 -5.22
N VAL A 294 -18.39 -4.62 -5.39
CA VAL A 294 -17.46 -4.69 -6.51
C VAL A 294 -18.33 -4.89 -7.75
N GLN A 295 -18.64 -3.79 -8.43
CA GLN A 295 -19.15 -3.87 -9.79
C GLN A 295 -18.14 -4.72 -10.53
N ARG A 296 -18.61 -5.87 -11.03
CA ARG A 296 -17.83 -6.76 -11.87
C ARG A 296 -17.21 -5.93 -12.98
N ILE A 297 -15.94 -5.55 -12.83
CA ILE A 297 -15.14 -5.18 -13.99
C ILE A 297 -14.89 -6.53 -14.65
N SER A 298 -15.81 -6.92 -15.52
CA SER A 298 -15.59 -8.01 -16.44
C SER A 298 -14.39 -7.60 -17.28
N ILE A 299 -13.20 -8.10 -16.92
CA ILE A 299 -12.05 -8.10 -17.81
C ILE A 299 -12.49 -8.97 -18.98
N PRO A 300 -12.68 -8.42 -20.19
CA PRO A 300 -13.04 -9.22 -21.34
C PRO A 300 -11.90 -10.20 -21.57
N GLN A 301 -12.18 -11.49 -21.50
CA GLN A 301 -11.26 -12.51 -21.99
C GLN A 301 -11.30 -12.43 -23.52
N ALA A 302 -10.13 -12.24 -24.14
CA ALA A 302 -9.94 -12.37 -25.58
C ALA A 302 -9.93 -13.85 -25.98
#